data_AF-E3MNG7-F1
#
_entry.id   AF-E3MNG7-F1
#
_cell.length_a   1.000
_cell.length_b   1.000
_cell.length_c   1.000
_cell.angle_alpha   90.00
_cell.angle_beta   90.00
_cell.angle_gamma   90.00
#
_symmetry.space_group_name_H-M   'P 1'
#
loop_
_entity.id
_entity.type
_entity.pdbx_description
1 polymer ?
#
loop_
_entity_poly.entity_id
_entity_poly.type
_entity_poly.pdbx_seq_one_letter_code
_entity_poly.pdbx_strand_id
1 'polypeptide(L)'
;MSQAIILEGNHRISTVLDLDCKSNGYAIFRIDVVMLEVDDSVFSSTWPHCLELKFSESFKSESSVSSRVELDSIPIVILNIGMKIHSNEERRTKGIFSTQDSALFTYKYLEKNLSDAELTKLRDHPHERGVFWTKLEKQGLVFASGNSQLPMLPLFILLMTPKSQKESVKKLEDGTFPTSNRLFIPAMNASCNDDNATAELLSNHSSKSSVTKLNDALQKIGNKDNAGIDNEEKSDGSDFVLHEKIDEIEKSSICFFYQTIPTDDVQQMISKKLNHVVAEPSGETIKELAKWPADQIMSTTLNSSVYNGHGGVRSCFLSGERLLPKGSRHLAPVSSRKLSSFVSKWFPGRNDGKIHTVRGFLLSPKELNFNYSQQNL
;
A
#
# COMPACT_ATOMS: atom_id res chain seq x y z
N MET A 1 -14.27 -48.75 4.05
CA MET A 1 -13.68 -47.84 3.05
C MET A 1 -12.99 -46.73 3.80
N SER A 2 -11.74 -46.42 3.49
CA SER A 2 -11.09 -45.23 4.04
C SER A 2 -11.69 -44.01 3.35
N GLN A 3 -12.34 -43.12 4.10
CA GLN A 3 -12.82 -41.84 3.59
C GLN A 3 -11.68 -40.83 3.67
N ALA A 4 -11.57 -39.94 2.70
CA ALA A 4 -10.52 -38.93 2.64
C ALA A 4 -11.09 -37.63 2.09
N ILE A 5 -10.72 -36.50 2.69
CA ILE A 5 -11.03 -35.17 2.18
C ILE A 5 -9.88 -34.74 1.29
N ILE A 6 -10.21 -34.33 0.05
CA ILE A 6 -9.23 -33.84 -0.91
C ILE A 6 -9.25 -32.32 -0.88
N LEU A 7 -8.10 -31.74 -0.54
CA LEU A 7 -7.87 -30.30 -0.63
C LEU A 7 -7.07 -30.04 -1.89
N GLU A 8 -7.73 -29.51 -2.91
CA GLU A 8 -7.07 -29.11 -4.16
C GLU A 8 -7.39 -27.66 -4.50
N GLY A 9 -6.40 -26.97 -5.03
CA GLY A 9 -6.54 -25.65 -5.61
C GLY A 9 -6.13 -25.71 -7.07
N ASN A 10 -6.66 -26.65 -7.87
CA ASN A 10 -6.55 -26.68 -9.35
C ASN A 10 -7.45 -27.73 -10.03
N HIS A 11 -8.36 -28.37 -9.29
CA HIS A 11 -9.35 -29.31 -9.80
C HIS A 11 -8.79 -30.49 -10.61
N ARG A 12 -7.48 -30.77 -10.53
CA ARG A 12 -6.83 -31.82 -11.34
C ARG A 12 -7.39 -33.19 -11.03
N ILE A 13 -7.66 -33.48 -9.75
CA ILE A 13 -8.21 -34.76 -9.34
C ILE A 13 -9.66 -34.86 -9.85
N SER A 14 -10.42 -33.78 -9.70
CA SER A 14 -11.78 -33.69 -10.21
C SER A 14 -11.86 -33.91 -11.72
N THR A 15 -10.98 -33.26 -12.51
CA THR A 15 -10.91 -33.43 -13.97
C THR A 15 -10.55 -34.85 -14.39
N VAL A 16 -9.59 -35.49 -13.72
CA VAL A 16 -9.19 -36.88 -14.03
C VAL A 16 -10.34 -37.86 -13.80
N LEU A 17 -11.15 -37.61 -12.77
CA LEU A 17 -12.32 -38.43 -12.46
C LEU A 17 -13.48 -38.20 -13.43
N ASP A 18 -13.71 -36.95 -13.85
CA ASP A 18 -14.79 -36.60 -14.78
C ASP A 18 -14.47 -37.06 -16.22
N LEU A 19 -13.20 -36.98 -16.63
CA LEU A 19 -12.74 -37.45 -17.95
C LEU A 19 -12.61 -38.97 -18.05
N ASP A 20 -12.84 -39.71 -16.96
CA ASP A 20 -12.61 -41.16 -16.85
C ASP A 20 -11.32 -41.58 -17.60
N CYS A 21 -10.18 -41.03 -17.16
CA CYS A 21 -8.90 -41.13 -17.88
C CYS A 21 -8.48 -42.57 -18.23
N LYS A 22 -8.97 -43.58 -17.50
CA LYS A 22 -8.79 -45.00 -17.85
C LYS A 22 -9.45 -45.38 -19.18
N SER A 23 -10.68 -44.92 -19.41
CA SER A 23 -11.45 -45.17 -20.63
C SER A 23 -10.90 -44.39 -21.85
N ASN A 24 -10.13 -43.33 -21.59
CA ASN A 24 -9.50 -42.50 -22.62
C ASN A 24 -8.00 -42.81 -22.87
N GLY A 25 -7.49 -43.97 -22.41
CA GLY A 25 -6.12 -44.42 -22.69
C GLY A 25 -5.02 -43.81 -21.82
N TYR A 26 -5.38 -42.96 -20.84
CA TYR A 26 -4.47 -42.37 -19.85
C TYR A 26 -4.45 -43.19 -18.54
N ALA A 27 -4.35 -44.51 -18.64
CA ALA A 27 -4.48 -45.44 -17.51
C ALA A 27 -3.42 -45.27 -16.40
N ILE A 28 -2.35 -44.48 -16.64
CA ILE A 28 -1.19 -44.32 -15.75
C ILE A 28 -1.00 -42.85 -15.32
N PHE A 29 -2.04 -42.01 -15.41
CA PHE A 29 -1.93 -40.65 -14.88
C PHE A 29 -1.80 -40.69 -13.35
N ARG A 30 -0.70 -40.13 -12.82
CA ARG A 30 -0.42 -40.06 -11.38
C ARG A 30 -0.43 -38.61 -10.93
N ILE A 31 -1.15 -38.34 -9.85
CA ILE A 31 -1.14 -37.05 -9.16
C ILE A 31 -0.44 -37.28 -7.83
N ASP A 32 0.68 -36.59 -7.62
CA ASP A 32 1.34 -36.60 -6.32
C ASP A 32 0.46 -35.89 -5.30
N VAL A 33 0.16 -36.57 -4.21
CA VAL A 33 -0.65 -36.05 -3.09
C VAL A 33 0.18 -36.01 -1.82
N VAL A 34 0.01 -34.94 -1.05
CA VAL A 34 0.54 -34.87 0.31
C VAL A 34 -0.56 -35.34 1.25
N MET A 35 -0.34 -36.47 1.92
CA MET A 35 -1.26 -36.98 2.92
C MET A 35 -0.98 -36.33 4.27
N LEU A 36 -2.05 -35.85 4.91
CA LEU A 36 -2.02 -35.26 6.25
C LEU A 36 -3.06 -35.98 7.10
N GLU A 37 -2.65 -36.44 8.27
CA GLU A 37 -3.54 -37.02 9.26
C GLU A 37 -4.16 -35.91 10.11
N VAL A 38 -5.46 -36.02 10.37
CA VAL A 38 -6.24 -35.09 11.20
C VAL A 38 -7.10 -35.89 12.16
N ASP A 39 -7.46 -35.28 13.28
CA ASP A 39 -8.34 -35.91 14.26
C ASP A 39 -9.71 -36.26 13.66
N ASP A 40 -10.29 -37.39 14.07
CA ASP A 40 -11.61 -37.86 13.61
C ASP A 40 -12.73 -36.83 13.80
N SER A 41 -12.65 -36.03 14.87
CA SER A 41 -13.59 -34.93 15.14
C SER A 41 -13.49 -33.81 14.10
N VAL A 42 -12.29 -33.47 13.67
CA VAL A 42 -12.03 -32.50 12.60
C VAL A 42 -12.53 -33.06 11.27
N PHE A 43 -12.25 -34.33 10.98
CA PHE A 43 -12.74 -34.99 9.77
C PHE A 43 -14.27 -34.99 9.70
N SER A 44 -14.93 -35.47 10.77
CA SER A 44 -16.38 -35.65 10.82
C SER A 44 -17.13 -34.33 10.74
N SER A 45 -16.58 -33.26 11.31
CA SER A 45 -17.15 -31.90 11.20
C SER A 45 -16.92 -31.28 9.82
N THR A 46 -15.86 -31.63 9.11
CA THR A 46 -15.56 -31.08 7.77
C THR A 46 -16.34 -31.79 6.66
N TRP A 47 -16.50 -33.11 6.79
CA TRP A 47 -17.05 -33.98 5.75
C TRP A 47 -18.40 -33.53 5.15
N PRO A 48 -19.41 -33.11 5.95
CA PRO A 48 -20.73 -32.72 5.41
C PRO A 48 -20.71 -31.46 4.55
N HIS A 49 -19.65 -30.66 4.65
CA HIS A 49 -19.50 -29.38 3.94
C HIS A 49 -18.60 -29.49 2.70
N CYS A 50 -18.08 -30.70 2.42
CA CYS A 50 -17.28 -30.96 1.23
C CYS A 50 -18.16 -31.12 0.00
N LEU A 51 -17.61 -30.79 -1.17
CA LEU A 51 -18.25 -31.02 -2.45
C LEU A 51 -17.92 -32.43 -2.96
N GLU A 52 -18.79 -32.94 -3.82
CA GLU A 52 -18.49 -34.16 -4.58
C GLU A 52 -17.29 -33.93 -5.50
N LEU A 53 -16.45 -34.95 -5.60
CA LEU A 53 -15.17 -34.84 -6.30
C LEU A 53 -15.35 -34.77 -7.83
N LYS A 54 -16.52 -35.12 -8.37
CA LYS A 54 -16.79 -35.05 -9.81
C LYS A 54 -17.13 -33.64 -10.25
N PHE A 55 -16.42 -33.18 -11.29
CA PHE A 55 -16.56 -31.82 -11.79
C PHE A 55 -17.98 -31.52 -12.26
N SER A 56 -18.59 -32.44 -13.02
CA SER A 56 -19.97 -32.32 -13.52
C SER A 56 -21.05 -32.26 -12.43
N GLU A 57 -20.80 -32.86 -11.26
CA GLU A 57 -21.74 -32.84 -10.13
C GLU A 57 -21.59 -31.54 -9.32
N SER A 58 -20.38 -30.96 -9.30
CA SER A 58 -20.05 -29.75 -8.54
C SER A 58 -20.19 -28.45 -9.34
N PHE A 59 -19.97 -28.46 -10.65
CA PHE A 59 -19.94 -27.26 -11.51
C PHE A 59 -20.96 -27.41 -12.66
N LYS A 60 -22.14 -26.79 -12.49
CA LYS A 60 -23.28 -26.96 -13.43
C LYS A 60 -23.20 -26.06 -14.67
N SER A 61 -22.31 -25.05 -14.70
CA SER A 61 -22.03 -24.24 -15.89
C SER A 61 -20.61 -23.64 -15.84
N GLU A 62 -20.05 -23.27 -16.99
CA GLU A 62 -18.76 -22.55 -17.10
C GLU A 62 -18.72 -21.23 -16.30
N SER A 63 -19.90 -20.71 -15.93
CA SER A 63 -20.08 -19.47 -15.17
C SER A 63 -20.51 -19.66 -13.71
N SER A 64 -20.69 -20.90 -13.23
CA SER A 64 -21.18 -21.13 -11.87
C SER A 64 -20.05 -21.00 -10.85
N VAL A 65 -19.77 -19.76 -10.44
CA VAL A 65 -18.95 -19.40 -9.28
C VAL A 65 -19.61 -19.87 -7.95
N SER A 66 -20.83 -20.40 -8.01
CA SER A 66 -21.66 -20.80 -6.87
C SER A 66 -21.30 -22.16 -6.24
N SER A 67 -20.36 -22.90 -6.81
CA SER A 67 -19.89 -24.21 -6.29
C SER A 67 -18.73 -24.05 -5.31
N ARG A 68 -18.79 -23.02 -4.46
CA ARG A 68 -17.76 -22.76 -3.46
C ARG A 68 -18.19 -23.39 -2.15
N VAL A 69 -17.31 -24.21 -1.57
CA VAL A 69 -17.44 -24.72 -0.20
C VAL A 69 -17.76 -23.55 0.73
N GLU A 70 -18.74 -23.72 1.61
CA GLU A 70 -19.06 -22.77 2.66
C GLU A 70 -17.93 -22.78 3.70
N LEU A 71 -16.96 -21.91 3.51
CA LEU A 71 -15.75 -21.86 4.33
C LEU A 71 -16.09 -21.61 5.81
N ASP A 72 -17.23 -20.98 6.10
CA ASP A 72 -17.74 -20.72 7.44
C ASP A 72 -18.04 -21.99 8.23
N SER A 73 -18.34 -23.09 7.55
CA SER A 73 -18.61 -24.38 8.19
C SER A 73 -17.36 -25.28 8.33
N ILE A 74 -16.22 -24.91 7.74
CA ILE A 74 -15.00 -25.75 7.71
C ILE A 74 -14.08 -25.49 8.93
N PRO A 75 -13.69 -26.49 9.72
CA PRO A 75 -12.76 -26.31 10.85
C PRO A 75 -11.46 -25.57 10.48
N ILE A 76 -10.95 -24.73 11.37
CA ILE A 76 -9.75 -23.91 11.13
C ILE A 76 -8.50 -24.73 10.79
N VAL A 77 -8.35 -25.92 11.38
CA VAL A 77 -7.22 -26.80 11.08
C VAL A 77 -7.18 -27.13 9.58
N ILE A 78 -8.34 -27.43 8.98
CA ILE A 78 -8.47 -27.71 7.56
C ILE A 78 -8.25 -26.46 6.72
N LEU A 79 -8.80 -25.31 7.13
CA LEU A 79 -8.57 -24.04 6.44
C LEU A 79 -7.09 -23.66 6.39
N ASN A 80 -6.36 -23.84 7.50
CA ASN A 80 -4.92 -23.58 7.55
C ASN A 80 -4.14 -24.48 6.58
N ILE A 81 -4.54 -25.75 6.46
CA ILE A 81 -3.94 -26.68 5.49
C ILE A 81 -4.26 -26.21 4.06
N GLY A 82 -5.53 -25.87 3.79
CA GLY A 82 -5.97 -25.33 2.50
C GLY A 82 -5.21 -24.07 2.07
N MET A 83 -5.05 -23.10 2.98
CA MET A 83 -4.25 -21.88 2.73
C MET A 83 -2.79 -22.17 2.40
N LYS A 84 -2.17 -23.14 3.06
CA LYS A 84 -0.79 -23.56 2.76
C LYS A 84 -0.68 -24.20 1.39
N ILE A 85 -1.62 -25.09 1.04
CA ILE A 85 -1.67 -25.73 -0.28
C ILE A 85 -1.87 -24.66 -1.37
N HIS A 86 -2.84 -23.77 -1.17
CA HIS A 86 -3.15 -22.65 -2.06
C HIS A 86 -1.91 -21.77 -2.33
N SER A 87 -1.25 -21.32 -1.26
CA SER A 87 -0.05 -20.47 -1.35
C SER A 87 1.12 -21.16 -2.06
N ASN A 88 1.19 -22.49 -1.99
CA ASN A 88 2.22 -23.29 -2.66
C ASN A 88 1.87 -23.60 -4.13
N GLU A 89 0.60 -23.77 -4.47
CA GLU A 89 0.14 -24.08 -5.84
C GLU A 89 0.21 -22.86 -6.78
N GLU A 90 0.00 -21.64 -6.30
CA GLU A 90 0.22 -20.41 -7.08
C GLU A 90 1.69 -20.27 -7.53
N ARG A 91 2.63 -20.78 -6.73
CA ARG A 91 4.06 -20.86 -7.11
C ARG A 91 4.34 -21.94 -8.16
N ARG A 92 3.51 -22.99 -8.23
CA ARG A 92 3.68 -24.15 -9.12
C ARG A 92 2.91 -24.04 -10.44
N THR A 93 1.90 -23.19 -10.53
CA THR A 93 1.08 -23.04 -11.73
C THR A 93 0.96 -21.59 -12.18
N LYS A 94 1.72 -21.23 -13.22
CA LYS A 94 1.54 -19.97 -13.96
C LYS A 94 0.20 -19.87 -14.72
N GLY A 95 -0.88 -20.56 -14.32
CA GLY A 95 -1.95 -20.79 -15.30
C GLY A 95 -3.40 -21.04 -14.92
N ILE A 96 -3.86 -21.12 -13.65
CA ILE A 96 -5.29 -21.47 -13.44
C ILE A 96 -6.01 -20.68 -12.33
N PHE A 97 -5.33 -20.19 -11.28
CA PHE A 97 -5.98 -19.30 -10.30
C PHE A 97 -5.79 -17.86 -10.70
N SER A 98 -6.91 -17.14 -10.84
CA SER A 98 -6.86 -15.71 -11.01
C SER A 98 -6.36 -15.07 -9.72
N THR A 99 -5.68 -13.93 -9.83
CA THR A 99 -5.32 -13.11 -8.65
C THR A 99 -6.54 -12.72 -7.82
N GLN A 100 -7.71 -12.73 -8.44
CA GLN A 100 -9.00 -12.46 -7.82
C GLN A 100 -9.47 -13.62 -6.92
N ASP A 101 -9.34 -14.86 -7.38
CA ASP A 101 -9.67 -16.04 -6.57
C ASP A 101 -8.77 -16.14 -5.34
N SER A 102 -7.46 -15.86 -5.50
CA SER A 102 -6.53 -15.76 -4.37
C SER A 102 -6.94 -14.69 -3.36
N ALA A 103 -7.34 -13.51 -3.84
CA ALA A 103 -7.76 -12.43 -2.96
C ALA A 103 -9.05 -12.77 -2.19
N LEU A 104 -10.03 -13.37 -2.85
CA LEU A 104 -11.31 -13.73 -2.23
C LEU A 104 -11.18 -14.91 -1.26
N PHE A 105 -10.36 -15.91 -1.59
CA PHE A 105 -10.06 -17.00 -0.66
C PHE A 105 -9.37 -16.48 0.61
N THR A 106 -8.39 -15.59 0.45
CA THR A 106 -7.72 -14.93 1.57
C THR A 106 -8.70 -14.09 2.40
N TYR A 107 -9.63 -13.37 1.75
CA TYR A 107 -10.65 -12.58 2.46
C TYR A 107 -11.48 -13.48 3.39
N LYS A 108 -12.07 -14.55 2.86
CA LYS A 108 -12.91 -15.47 3.63
C LYS A 108 -12.14 -16.17 4.75
N TYR A 109 -10.89 -16.54 4.49
CA TYR A 109 -10.02 -17.06 5.54
C TYR A 109 -9.84 -16.06 6.69
N LEU A 110 -9.56 -14.79 6.38
CA LEU A 110 -9.37 -13.77 7.40
C LEU A 110 -10.66 -13.46 8.16
N GLU A 111 -11.79 -13.35 7.46
CA GLU A 111 -13.12 -13.07 8.03
C GLU A 111 -13.50 -14.11 9.09
N LYS A 112 -13.20 -15.38 8.84
CA LYS A 112 -13.47 -16.46 9.78
C LYS A 112 -12.53 -16.51 10.99
N ASN A 113 -11.32 -16.01 10.85
CA ASN A 113 -10.25 -16.22 11.82
C ASN A 113 -9.89 -15.01 12.66
N LEU A 114 -10.49 -13.86 12.35
CA LEU A 114 -10.28 -12.63 13.10
C LEU A 114 -11.52 -12.31 13.92
N SER A 115 -11.31 -12.11 15.21
CA SER A 115 -12.35 -11.58 16.10
C SER A 115 -12.58 -10.09 15.88
N ASP A 116 -13.75 -9.58 16.28
CA ASP A 116 -14.06 -8.14 16.22
C ASP A 116 -13.04 -7.27 16.96
N ALA A 117 -12.49 -7.78 18.07
CA ALA A 117 -11.44 -7.12 18.85
C ALA A 117 -10.14 -7.00 18.04
N GLU A 118 -9.74 -8.05 17.33
CA GLU A 118 -8.58 -8.03 16.44
C GLU A 118 -8.82 -7.12 15.25
N LEU A 119 -10.01 -7.16 14.63
CA LEU A 119 -10.37 -6.28 13.53
C LEU A 119 -10.28 -4.80 13.94
N THR A 120 -10.78 -4.46 15.12
CA THR A 120 -10.69 -3.09 15.67
C THR A 120 -9.23 -2.69 15.87
N LYS A 121 -8.43 -3.55 16.52
CA LYS A 121 -7.00 -3.29 16.74
C LYS A 121 -6.26 -3.07 15.41
N LEU A 122 -6.52 -3.91 14.41
CA LEU A 122 -5.90 -3.85 13.09
C LEU A 122 -6.37 -2.63 12.29
N ARG A 123 -7.60 -2.14 12.50
CA ARG A 123 -8.11 -0.90 11.86
C ARG A 123 -7.37 0.33 12.36
N ASP A 124 -7.16 0.42 13.67
CA ASP A 124 -6.61 1.61 14.32
C ASP A 124 -5.07 1.69 14.25
N HIS A 125 -4.39 0.56 14.12
CA HIS A 125 -2.93 0.48 14.24
C HIS A 125 -2.24 -0.01 12.95
N PRO A 126 -1.71 0.90 12.11
CA PRO A 126 -1.00 0.52 10.89
C PRO A 126 0.19 -0.42 11.10
N HIS A 127 0.91 -0.26 12.22
CA HIS A 127 2.03 -1.13 12.56
C HIS A 127 1.56 -2.57 12.82
N GLU A 128 0.46 -2.74 13.56
CA GLU A 128 -0.11 -4.06 13.89
C GLU A 128 -0.57 -4.80 12.63
N ARG A 129 -1.10 -4.09 11.62
CA ARG A 129 -1.41 -4.70 10.31
C ARG A 129 -0.18 -5.33 9.67
N GLY A 130 0.94 -4.62 9.69
CA GLY A 130 2.20 -5.11 9.13
C GLY A 130 2.75 -6.32 9.89
N VAL A 131 2.70 -6.27 11.22
CA VAL A 131 3.12 -7.38 12.10
C VAL A 131 2.26 -8.62 11.87
N PHE A 132 0.93 -8.44 11.84
CA PHE A 132 -0.03 -9.51 11.57
C PHE A 132 0.21 -10.16 10.20
N TRP A 133 0.36 -9.36 9.14
CA TRP A 133 0.60 -9.89 7.81
C TRP A 133 1.92 -10.66 7.71
N THR A 134 2.98 -10.13 8.32
CA THR A 134 4.30 -10.79 8.36
C THR A 134 4.24 -12.14 9.09
N LYS A 135 3.40 -12.26 10.12
CA LYS A 135 3.19 -13.54 10.83
C LYS A 135 2.56 -14.58 9.90
N LEU A 136 1.50 -14.21 9.16
CA LEU A 136 0.85 -15.11 8.21
C LEU A 136 1.78 -15.51 7.06
N GLU A 137 2.59 -14.56 6.57
CA GLU A 137 3.60 -14.81 5.54
C GLU A 137 4.62 -15.85 5.99
N LYS A 138 5.18 -15.72 7.21
CA LYS A 138 6.12 -16.69 7.79
C LYS A 138 5.52 -18.09 7.95
N GLN A 139 4.21 -18.18 8.15
CA GLN A 139 3.49 -19.44 8.26
C GLN A 139 3.14 -20.05 6.89
N GLY A 140 3.44 -19.35 5.79
CA GLY A 140 3.10 -19.77 4.43
C GLY A 140 1.60 -19.70 4.15
N LEU A 141 0.86 -18.83 4.85
CA LEU A 141 -0.59 -18.69 4.72
C LEU A 141 -1.00 -17.58 3.75
N VAL A 142 -0.13 -16.60 3.51
CA VAL A 142 -0.39 -15.48 2.57
C VAL A 142 0.88 -15.11 1.81
N PHE A 143 0.71 -14.35 0.73
CA PHE A 143 1.83 -13.78 -0.01
C PHE A 143 2.46 -12.59 0.72
N ALA A 144 3.77 -12.43 0.51
CA ALA A 144 4.49 -11.24 0.96
C ALA A 144 3.83 -9.98 0.42
N SER A 145 3.61 -8.98 1.27
CA SER A 145 2.91 -7.74 0.90
C SER A 145 3.62 -6.98 -0.23
N GLY A 146 4.95 -7.06 -0.26
CA GLY A 146 5.78 -6.35 -1.23
C GLY A 146 5.60 -4.83 -1.18
N ASN A 147 6.21 -4.13 -2.14
CA ASN A 147 6.15 -2.67 -2.17
C ASN A 147 4.75 -2.14 -2.46
N SER A 148 3.96 -2.84 -3.30
CA SER A 148 2.61 -2.38 -3.69
C SER A 148 1.56 -2.60 -2.60
N GLN A 149 1.80 -3.50 -1.64
CA GLN A 149 0.81 -3.97 -0.66
C GLN A 149 -0.45 -4.57 -1.28
N LEU A 150 -0.46 -4.82 -2.59
CA LEU A 150 -1.62 -5.38 -3.29
C LEU A 150 -2.06 -6.74 -2.71
N PRO A 151 -1.14 -7.64 -2.29
CA PRO A 151 -1.53 -8.88 -1.62
C PRO A 151 -2.32 -8.68 -0.32
N MET A 152 -2.19 -7.50 0.33
CA MET A 152 -2.95 -7.16 1.53
C MET A 152 -4.37 -6.65 1.24
N LEU A 153 -4.77 -6.49 -0.02
CA LEU A 153 -6.11 -6.05 -0.41
C LEU A 153 -7.25 -6.73 0.38
N PRO A 154 -7.25 -8.07 0.56
CA PRO A 154 -8.30 -8.77 1.31
C PRO A 154 -8.41 -8.29 2.76
N LEU A 155 -7.27 -8.05 3.42
CA LEU A 155 -7.23 -7.52 4.78
C LEU A 155 -7.81 -6.09 4.81
N PHE A 156 -7.45 -5.23 3.88
CA PHE A 156 -7.97 -3.85 3.86
C PHE A 156 -9.48 -3.81 3.61
N ILE A 157 -10.01 -4.68 2.76
CA ILE A 157 -11.46 -4.81 2.56
C ILE A 157 -12.13 -5.28 3.85
N LEU A 158 -11.56 -6.30 4.52
CA LEU A 158 -12.11 -6.80 5.78
C LEU A 158 -12.13 -5.73 6.89
N LEU A 159 -11.17 -4.81 6.90
CA LEU A 159 -11.10 -3.74 7.88
C LEU A 159 -12.05 -2.56 7.61
N MET A 160 -12.73 -2.52 6.46
CA MET A 160 -13.75 -1.51 6.17
C MET A 160 -14.95 -1.62 7.11
N THR A 161 -15.74 -0.56 7.20
CA THR A 161 -17.05 -0.57 7.85
C THR A 161 -18.09 -1.30 6.98
N PRO A 162 -19.20 -1.80 7.56
CA PRO A 162 -20.02 -2.87 6.96
C PRO A 162 -20.57 -2.58 5.56
N LYS A 163 -21.00 -1.35 5.23
CA LYS A 163 -21.58 -1.07 3.91
C LYS A 163 -20.51 -1.02 2.84
N SER A 164 -19.40 -0.34 3.10
CA SER A 164 -18.24 -0.23 2.21
C SER A 164 -17.56 -1.58 2.02
N GLN A 165 -17.47 -2.38 3.08
CA GLN A 165 -16.99 -3.76 3.04
C GLN A 165 -17.86 -4.58 2.08
N LYS A 166 -19.19 -4.56 2.25
CA LYS A 166 -20.12 -5.31 1.40
C LYS A 166 -19.99 -4.95 -0.08
N GLU A 167 -19.93 -3.67 -0.43
CA GLU A 167 -19.74 -3.24 -1.82
C GLU A 167 -18.35 -3.62 -2.37
N SER A 168 -17.32 -3.56 -1.53
CA SER A 168 -15.96 -3.94 -1.91
C SER A 168 -15.81 -5.44 -2.15
N VAL A 169 -16.44 -6.28 -1.31
CA VAL A 169 -16.48 -7.73 -1.48
C VAL A 169 -17.19 -8.08 -2.79
N LYS A 170 -18.35 -7.45 -3.07
CA LYS A 170 -19.05 -7.65 -4.34
C LYS A 170 -18.17 -7.30 -5.55
N LYS A 171 -17.45 -6.17 -5.49
CA LYS A 171 -16.53 -5.78 -6.58
C LYS A 171 -15.30 -6.67 -6.68
N LEU A 172 -14.87 -7.26 -5.56
CA LEU A 172 -13.81 -8.27 -5.55
C LEU A 172 -14.30 -9.57 -6.20
N GLU A 173 -15.53 -9.99 -5.93
CA GLU A 173 -16.21 -11.13 -6.58
C GLU A 173 -16.43 -10.91 -8.08
N ASP A 174 -16.71 -9.67 -8.50
CA ASP A 174 -16.89 -9.30 -9.90
C ASP A 174 -15.57 -9.01 -10.63
N GLY A 175 -14.44 -8.95 -9.92
CA GLY A 175 -13.12 -8.63 -10.51
C GLY A 175 -12.97 -7.17 -10.95
N THR A 176 -13.83 -6.30 -10.44
CA THR A 176 -13.92 -4.88 -10.82
C THR A 176 -13.39 -3.92 -9.77
N PHE A 177 -12.88 -4.44 -8.64
CA PHE A 177 -12.32 -3.60 -7.59
C PHE A 177 -11.08 -2.82 -8.10
N PRO A 178 -11.03 -1.48 -7.95
CA PRO A 178 -9.91 -0.68 -8.42
C PRO A 178 -8.68 -0.84 -7.52
N THR A 179 -7.61 -1.44 -8.05
CA THR A 179 -6.37 -1.74 -7.31
C THR A 179 -5.24 -0.73 -7.54
N SER A 180 -5.37 0.11 -8.56
CA SER A 180 -4.39 1.16 -8.90
C SER A 180 -4.25 2.17 -7.75
N ASN A 181 -3.06 2.77 -7.63
CA ASN A 181 -2.73 3.76 -6.58
C ASN A 181 -2.94 3.29 -5.14
N ARG A 182 -3.05 1.97 -4.90
CA ARG A 182 -3.36 1.38 -3.59
C ARG A 182 -4.67 1.90 -2.99
N LEU A 183 -5.68 2.10 -3.84
CA LEU A 183 -6.96 2.72 -3.49
C LEU A 183 -7.69 2.04 -2.32
N PHE A 184 -7.43 0.74 -2.10
CA PHE A 184 -7.92 0.00 -0.94
C PHE A 184 -7.52 0.61 0.42
N ILE A 185 -6.41 1.36 0.50
CA ILE A 185 -5.99 2.07 1.73
C ILE A 185 -6.87 3.31 1.96
N PRO A 186 -6.97 4.28 1.02
CA PRO A 186 -7.94 5.38 1.12
C PRO A 186 -9.38 4.92 1.32
N ALA A 187 -9.82 3.84 0.65
CA ALA A 187 -11.17 3.31 0.82
C ALA A 187 -11.42 2.83 2.25
N MET A 188 -10.46 2.10 2.85
CA MET A 188 -10.56 1.67 4.24
C MET A 188 -10.65 2.86 5.20
N ASN A 189 -9.75 3.85 5.06
CA ASN A 189 -9.78 5.05 5.89
C ASN A 189 -11.08 5.86 5.72
N ALA A 190 -11.54 6.04 4.48
CA ALA A 190 -12.79 6.74 4.17
C ALA A 190 -14.00 6.03 4.79
N SER A 191 -14.04 4.71 4.71
CA SER A 191 -15.13 3.91 5.27
C SER A 191 -15.25 4.09 6.79
N CYS A 192 -14.11 4.26 7.48
CA CYS A 192 -14.10 4.49 8.93
C CYS A 192 -14.72 5.83 9.31
N ASN A 193 -14.62 6.84 8.45
CA ASN A 193 -15.16 8.18 8.70
C ASN A 193 -16.61 8.35 8.21
N ASP A 194 -16.93 7.81 7.03
CA ASP A 194 -18.26 7.92 6.42
C ASP A 194 -18.54 6.70 5.55
N ASP A 195 -19.06 5.64 6.18
CA ASP A 195 -19.35 4.36 5.53
C ASP A 195 -20.36 4.51 4.38
N ASN A 196 -21.39 5.36 4.56
CA ASN A 196 -22.42 5.56 3.55
C ASN A 196 -21.86 6.20 2.27
N ALA A 197 -21.16 7.33 2.43
CA ALA A 197 -20.58 8.04 1.29
C ALA A 197 -19.49 7.21 0.61
N THR A 198 -18.72 6.46 1.39
CA THR A 198 -17.68 5.57 0.85
C THR A 198 -18.29 4.42 0.05
N ALA A 199 -19.32 3.75 0.58
CA ALA A 199 -20.03 2.69 -0.13
C ALA A 199 -20.65 3.18 -1.45
N GLU A 200 -21.24 4.39 -1.46
CA GLU A 200 -21.80 5.01 -2.66
C GLU A 200 -20.73 5.32 -3.73
N LEU A 201 -19.58 5.86 -3.32
CA LEU A 201 -18.46 6.12 -4.24
C LEU A 201 -17.91 4.81 -4.84
N LEU A 202 -17.77 3.79 -4.00
CA LEU A 202 -17.29 2.48 -4.44
C LEU A 202 -18.29 1.84 -5.41
N SER A 203 -19.58 1.80 -5.08
CA SER A 203 -20.63 1.18 -5.89
C SER A 203 -20.73 1.85 -7.28
N ASN A 204 -20.77 3.18 -7.32
CA ASN A 204 -20.90 3.97 -8.56
C ASN A 204 -19.65 3.97 -9.45
N HIS A 205 -18.49 3.56 -8.93
CA HIS A 205 -17.28 3.49 -9.72
C HIS A 205 -17.33 2.36 -10.76
N SER A 206 -17.21 2.70 -12.03
CA SER A 206 -17.06 1.75 -13.14
C SER A 206 -15.60 1.65 -13.59
N SER A 207 -15.21 0.56 -14.26
CA SER A 207 -13.87 0.42 -14.85
C SER A 207 -13.51 1.49 -15.90
N LYS A 208 -14.52 2.22 -16.41
CA LYS A 208 -14.35 3.36 -17.34
C LYS A 208 -14.15 4.70 -16.61
N SER A 209 -14.42 4.74 -15.31
CA SER A 209 -14.30 5.95 -14.49
C SER A 209 -12.84 6.19 -14.09
N SER A 210 -12.47 7.47 -13.90
CA SER A 210 -11.10 7.82 -13.49
C SER A 210 -10.83 7.36 -12.05
N VAL A 211 -9.89 6.42 -11.89
CA VAL A 211 -9.42 5.97 -10.58
C VAL A 211 -8.85 7.12 -9.75
N THR A 212 -8.20 8.10 -10.40
CA THR A 212 -7.67 9.29 -9.72
C THR A 212 -8.79 10.10 -9.05
N LYS A 213 -9.90 10.35 -9.77
CA LYS A 213 -11.05 11.08 -9.20
C LYS A 213 -11.68 10.33 -8.02
N LEU A 214 -11.79 9.00 -8.11
CA LEU A 214 -12.27 8.19 -7.00
C LEU A 214 -11.34 8.28 -5.80
N ASN A 215 -10.02 8.15 -6.02
CA ASN A 215 -9.03 8.28 -4.97
C ASN A 215 -9.09 9.65 -4.27
N ASP A 216 -9.25 10.74 -5.02
CA ASP A 216 -9.37 12.09 -4.45
C ASP A 216 -10.65 12.24 -3.62
N ALA A 217 -11.78 11.68 -4.09
CA ALA A 217 -13.04 11.70 -3.36
C ALA A 217 -12.95 10.90 -2.05
N LEU A 218 -12.35 9.70 -2.08
CA LEU A 218 -12.14 8.88 -0.89
C LEU A 218 -11.20 9.56 0.11
N GLN A 219 -10.12 10.21 -0.34
CA GLN A 219 -9.23 10.95 0.55
C GLN A 219 -9.93 12.13 1.23
N LYS A 220 -10.83 12.83 0.54
CA LYS A 220 -11.64 13.91 1.15
C LYS A 220 -12.51 13.39 2.30
N ILE A 221 -13.09 12.21 2.16
CA ILE A 221 -13.85 11.57 3.24
C ILE A 221 -12.92 11.10 4.36
N GLY A 222 -11.84 10.41 4.00
CA GLY A 222 -10.85 9.87 4.95
C GLY A 222 -10.10 10.92 5.77
N ASN A 223 -10.17 12.20 5.38
CA ASN A 223 -9.57 13.32 6.10
C ASN A 223 -10.59 14.18 6.89
N LYS A 224 -11.88 13.80 6.96
CA LYS A 224 -12.91 14.57 7.69
C LYS A 224 -12.58 14.80 9.18
N ASP A 225 -11.86 13.89 9.84
CA ASP A 225 -11.49 14.04 11.26
C ASP A 225 -10.26 14.95 11.50
N ASN A 226 -9.58 15.41 10.45
CA ASN A 226 -8.57 16.47 10.56
C ASN A 226 -9.16 17.87 10.35
N ALA A 227 -10.49 18.00 10.22
CA ALA A 227 -11.17 19.29 10.05
C ALA A 227 -11.50 20.00 11.38
N GLY A 228 -10.97 19.48 12.50
CA GLY A 228 -11.31 19.95 13.84
C GLY A 228 -10.11 20.09 14.77
N ILE A 229 -9.03 20.73 14.32
CA ILE A 229 -8.13 21.57 15.14
C ILE A 229 -7.57 22.63 14.17
N ASP A 230 -7.91 23.88 14.47
CA ASP A 230 -7.52 25.14 13.83
C ASP A 230 -8.15 25.46 12.45
N ASN A 231 -9.44 25.79 12.51
CA ASN A 231 -9.99 26.86 11.67
C ASN A 231 -9.38 28.20 12.10
N GLU A 232 -8.17 28.49 11.62
CA GLU A 232 -7.86 29.84 11.18
C GLU A 232 -7.98 29.85 9.66
N GLU A 233 -9.08 30.45 9.16
CA GLU A 233 -9.08 30.98 7.80
C GLU A 233 -7.92 31.98 7.69
N LYS A 234 -6.79 31.56 7.10
CA LYS A 234 -6.08 32.31 6.06
C LYS A 234 -4.82 31.60 5.56
N SER A 235 -4.72 31.64 4.23
CA SER A 235 -3.57 31.36 3.38
C SER A 235 -3.28 29.87 3.15
N ASP A 236 -3.63 29.45 1.94
CA ASP A 236 -2.88 28.53 1.08
C ASP A 236 -1.36 28.57 1.40
N GLY A 237 -0.95 27.79 2.39
CA GLY A 237 0.34 27.94 3.06
C GLY A 237 1.14 26.67 2.85
N SER A 238 1.93 26.65 1.78
CA SER A 238 2.97 25.65 1.60
C SER A 238 3.81 25.54 2.89
N ASP A 239 4.37 24.35 3.20
CA ASP A 239 5.35 24.16 4.30
C ASP A 239 6.58 25.11 4.17
N PHE A 240 6.64 25.90 3.09
CA PHE A 240 7.67 26.85 2.76
C PHE A 240 7.33 28.29 3.17
N VAL A 241 8.32 28.95 3.77
CA VAL A 241 8.40 30.41 3.85
C VAL A 241 9.22 30.87 2.66
N LEU A 242 8.59 31.62 1.78
CA LEU A 242 9.23 32.20 0.60
C LEU A 242 9.92 33.51 0.98
N HIS A 243 11.18 33.64 0.59
CA HIS A 243 11.99 34.86 0.72
C HIS A 243 12.34 35.36 -0.67
N GLU A 244 12.54 36.67 -0.84
CA GLU A 244 13.05 37.21 -2.10
C GLU A 244 14.57 37.06 -2.19
N LYS A 245 15.26 37.04 -1.04
CA LYS A 245 16.73 36.93 -0.95
C LYS A 245 17.19 36.02 0.18
N ILE A 246 18.38 35.44 0.05
CA ILE A 246 19.04 34.68 1.13
C ILE A 246 19.28 35.54 2.38
N ASP A 247 19.47 36.85 2.22
CA ASP A 247 19.62 37.85 3.28
C ASP A 247 18.52 37.80 4.34
N GLU A 248 17.29 37.46 3.93
CA GLU A 248 16.09 37.47 4.76
C GLU A 248 15.94 36.20 5.60
N ILE A 249 16.67 35.14 5.25
CA ILE A 249 16.62 33.86 5.95
C ILE A 249 17.46 33.94 7.25
N GLU A 250 16.84 33.57 8.37
CA GLU A 250 17.50 33.51 9.68
C GLU A 250 18.69 32.52 9.68
N LYS A 251 19.68 32.80 10.54
CA LYS A 251 20.87 31.93 10.68
C LYS A 251 20.48 30.54 11.14
N SER A 252 21.19 29.53 10.65
CA SER A 252 20.96 28.11 11.00
C SER A 252 19.59 27.53 10.59
N SER A 253 18.80 28.28 9.81
CA SER A 253 17.52 27.80 9.28
C SER A 253 17.69 26.66 8.29
N ILE A 254 16.58 25.96 8.07
CA ILE A 254 16.48 24.87 7.10
C ILE A 254 15.92 25.42 5.81
N CYS A 255 16.63 25.20 4.72
CA CYS A 255 16.29 25.67 3.39
C CYS A 255 16.00 24.49 2.46
N PHE A 256 15.07 24.67 1.53
CA PHE A 256 14.79 23.73 0.46
C PHE A 256 14.94 24.40 -0.90
N PHE A 257 15.54 23.67 -1.84
CA PHE A 257 15.67 24.09 -3.22
C PHE A 257 15.42 22.94 -4.20
N TYR A 258 14.81 23.25 -5.33
CA TYR A 258 14.59 22.34 -6.45
C TYR A 258 15.67 22.54 -7.51
N GLN A 259 16.41 21.48 -7.83
CA GLN A 259 17.50 21.34 -8.81
C GLN A 259 18.71 22.27 -8.66
N THR A 260 18.50 23.54 -8.35
CA THR A 260 19.49 24.63 -8.30
C THR A 260 19.48 25.35 -6.97
N ILE A 261 20.62 25.95 -6.60
CA ILE A 261 20.74 26.85 -5.44
C ILE A 261 21.15 28.25 -5.91
N PRO A 262 20.93 29.32 -5.11
CA PRO A 262 21.43 30.66 -5.43
C PRO A 262 22.97 30.68 -5.39
N THR A 263 23.60 30.52 -6.56
CA THR A 263 25.06 30.32 -6.67
C THR A 263 25.86 31.53 -6.18
N ASP A 264 25.33 32.73 -6.39
CA ASP A 264 25.97 33.99 -6.00
C ASP A 264 25.98 34.17 -4.47
N ASP A 265 25.06 33.50 -3.76
CA ASP A 265 24.89 33.62 -2.32
C ASP A 265 25.55 32.47 -1.55
N VAL A 266 26.24 31.52 -2.20
CA VAL A 266 26.80 30.32 -1.55
C VAL A 266 27.68 30.65 -0.34
N GLN A 267 28.57 31.64 -0.46
CA GLN A 267 29.42 32.08 0.64
C GLN A 267 28.61 32.63 1.82
N GLN A 268 27.53 33.36 1.50
CA GLN A 268 26.63 33.88 2.51
C GLN A 268 25.86 32.75 3.21
N MET A 269 25.35 31.78 2.45
CA MET A 269 24.64 30.60 2.97
C MET A 269 25.53 29.80 3.93
N ILE A 270 26.81 29.62 3.58
CA ILE A 270 27.82 28.99 4.45
C ILE A 270 28.04 29.84 5.72
N SER A 271 28.24 31.15 5.59
CA SER A 271 28.48 32.04 6.75
C SER A 271 27.28 32.10 7.72
N LYS A 272 26.06 32.00 7.19
CA LYS A 272 24.81 31.92 7.96
C LYS A 272 24.56 30.54 8.55
N LYS A 273 25.41 29.54 8.25
CA LYS A 273 25.31 28.16 8.72
C LYS A 273 23.98 27.51 8.33
N LEU A 274 23.44 27.87 7.16
CA LEU A 274 22.17 27.35 6.67
C LEU A 274 22.28 25.84 6.39
N ASN A 275 21.16 25.14 6.56
CA ASN A 275 21.04 23.70 6.32
C ASN A 275 20.16 23.49 5.10
N HIS A 276 20.61 22.75 4.10
CA HIS A 276 19.97 22.69 2.80
C HIS A 276 19.49 21.29 2.48
N VAL A 277 18.31 21.25 1.86
CA VAL A 277 17.79 20.11 1.12
C VAL A 277 17.68 20.52 -0.35
N VAL A 278 18.45 19.87 -1.22
CA VAL A 278 18.36 20.09 -2.67
C VAL A 278 17.75 18.86 -3.32
N ALA A 279 16.54 19.00 -3.87
CA ALA A 279 15.86 17.93 -4.59
C ALA A 279 16.32 17.90 -6.06
N GLU A 280 16.57 16.70 -6.60
CA GLU A 280 16.96 16.50 -8.01
C GLU A 280 18.14 17.39 -8.49
N PRO A 281 19.26 17.50 -7.75
CA PRO A 281 20.28 18.50 -8.07
C PRO A 281 20.85 18.32 -9.49
N SER A 282 21.00 19.45 -10.19
CA SER A 282 21.69 19.50 -11.47
C SER A 282 23.20 19.28 -11.30
N GLY A 283 23.91 18.98 -12.40
CA GLY A 283 25.36 18.82 -12.37
C GLY A 283 26.10 20.08 -11.92
N GLU A 284 25.56 21.27 -12.19
CA GLU A 284 26.11 22.55 -11.74
C GLU A 284 25.95 22.71 -10.23
N THR A 285 24.76 22.39 -9.71
CA THR A 285 24.48 22.44 -8.27
C THR A 285 25.36 21.51 -7.46
N ILE A 286 25.71 20.33 -7.99
CA ILE A 286 26.64 19.42 -7.32
C ILE A 286 28.03 20.06 -7.17
N LYS A 287 28.51 20.82 -8.17
CA LYS A 287 29.79 21.53 -8.07
C LYS A 287 29.75 22.62 -7.00
N GLU A 288 28.63 23.32 -6.90
CA GLU A 288 28.44 24.38 -5.91
C GLU A 288 28.32 23.83 -4.49
N LEU A 289 27.60 22.71 -4.32
CA LEU A 289 27.49 22.01 -3.04
C LEU A 289 28.83 21.47 -2.53
N ALA A 290 29.79 21.19 -3.41
CA ALA A 290 31.14 20.76 -3.02
C ALA A 290 31.95 21.84 -2.26
N LYS A 291 31.45 23.08 -2.20
CA LYS A 291 32.04 24.17 -1.40
C LYS A 291 31.77 24.05 0.10
N TRP A 292 30.80 23.20 0.52
CA TRP A 292 30.58 22.90 1.93
C TRP A 292 31.66 21.93 2.46
N PRO A 293 31.92 21.90 3.79
CA PRO A 293 32.79 20.90 4.40
C PRO A 293 32.33 19.47 4.09
N ALA A 294 33.26 18.55 3.82
CA ALA A 294 32.95 17.20 3.36
C ALA A 294 32.15 16.36 4.39
N ASP A 295 32.33 16.64 5.67
CA ASP A 295 31.58 16.05 6.78
C ASP A 295 30.14 16.63 6.92
N GLN A 296 29.87 17.72 6.22
CA GLN A 296 28.58 18.42 6.19
C GLN A 296 27.84 18.22 4.86
N ILE A 297 28.19 17.21 4.05
CA ILE A 297 27.50 16.90 2.78
C ILE A 297 27.09 15.42 2.76
N MET A 298 25.87 15.14 2.31
CA MET A 298 25.39 13.78 2.10
C MET A 298 24.42 13.68 0.92
N SER A 299 24.52 12.58 0.18
CA SER A 299 23.52 12.19 -0.82
C SER A 299 22.55 11.16 -0.25
N THR A 300 21.26 11.32 -0.55
CA THR A 300 20.20 10.37 -0.19
C THR A 300 19.11 10.37 -1.26
N THR A 301 17.99 9.71 -0.97
CA THR A 301 16.82 9.70 -1.83
C THR A 301 15.61 10.34 -1.14
N LEU A 302 14.81 11.07 -1.92
CA LEU A 302 13.59 11.75 -1.50
C LEU A 302 12.45 11.36 -2.45
N ASN A 303 11.25 11.05 -1.94
CA ASN A 303 10.09 10.83 -2.81
C ASN A 303 9.58 12.18 -3.31
N SER A 304 9.41 12.34 -4.62
CA SER A 304 8.99 13.60 -5.22
C SER A 304 7.62 14.07 -4.78
N SER A 305 6.76 13.18 -4.27
CA SER A 305 5.46 13.56 -3.69
C SER A 305 5.57 14.53 -2.52
N VAL A 306 6.70 14.60 -1.81
CA VAL A 306 6.86 15.47 -0.63
C VAL A 306 7.14 16.93 -0.98
N TYR A 307 7.44 17.22 -2.25
CA TYR A 307 7.62 18.56 -2.81
C TYR A 307 6.74 18.75 -4.06
N ASN A 308 5.55 18.15 -4.06
CA ASN A 308 4.54 18.26 -5.13
C ASN A 308 4.93 17.67 -6.52
N GLY A 309 5.96 16.83 -6.61
CA GLY A 309 6.30 16.10 -7.83
C GLY A 309 5.48 14.82 -8.05
N HIS A 310 5.69 14.15 -9.18
CA HIS A 310 4.89 13.00 -9.68
C HIS A 310 5.04 11.64 -8.93
N GLY A 311 5.43 11.64 -7.65
CA GLY A 311 5.46 10.44 -6.79
C GLY A 311 6.60 9.42 -6.97
N GLY A 312 7.74 9.80 -7.55
CA GLY A 312 8.90 8.91 -7.74
C GLY A 312 10.02 9.12 -6.71
N VAL A 313 10.83 8.09 -6.44
CA VAL A 313 12.04 8.24 -5.61
C VAL A 313 13.15 8.89 -6.44
N ARG A 314 13.71 9.99 -5.94
CA ARG A 314 14.68 10.83 -6.64
C ARG A 314 15.90 11.09 -5.79
N SER A 315 17.05 11.31 -6.42
CA SER A 315 18.27 11.71 -5.74
C SER A 315 18.09 13.09 -5.10
N CYS A 316 18.64 13.25 -3.90
CA CYS A 316 18.60 14.46 -3.12
C CYS A 316 19.95 14.65 -2.43
N PHE A 317 20.38 15.91 -2.31
CA PHE A 317 21.57 16.28 -1.54
C PHE A 317 21.18 17.05 -0.29
N LEU A 318 21.90 16.77 0.78
CA LEU A 318 21.78 17.41 2.07
C LEU A 318 23.12 18.08 2.37
N SER A 319 23.08 19.32 2.86
CA SER A 319 24.29 19.99 3.34
C SER A 319 24.02 20.89 4.55
N GLY A 320 25.02 21.07 5.41
CA GLY A 320 24.94 22.01 6.53
C GLY A 320 25.50 21.47 7.85
N GLU A 321 25.74 22.38 8.79
CA GLU A 321 26.44 22.09 10.05
C GLU A 321 25.65 21.16 10.99
N ARG A 322 24.31 21.10 10.85
CA ARG A 322 23.45 20.23 11.66
C ARG A 322 23.25 18.84 11.05
N LEU A 323 23.87 18.55 9.92
CA LEU A 323 23.70 17.29 9.23
C LEU A 323 24.23 16.15 10.11
N LEU A 324 23.41 15.13 10.32
CA LEU A 324 23.84 13.95 11.06
C LEU A 324 24.99 13.22 10.34
N PRO A 325 25.98 12.69 11.09
CA PRO A 325 27.07 11.91 10.53
C PRO A 325 26.57 10.71 9.72
N LYS A 326 27.35 10.31 8.71
CA LYS A 326 27.05 9.15 7.88
C LYS A 326 26.89 7.88 8.74
N GLY A 327 25.70 7.27 8.68
CA GLY A 327 25.34 6.08 9.47
C GLY A 327 24.52 6.39 10.72
N SER A 328 24.51 7.64 11.18
CA SER A 328 23.63 8.11 12.26
C SER A 328 22.32 8.62 11.65
N ARG A 329 21.20 8.01 12.03
CA ARG A 329 19.85 8.47 11.65
C ARG A 329 19.02 8.57 12.92
N HIS A 330 18.35 9.69 13.12
CA HIS A 330 17.31 9.73 14.14
C HIS A 330 16.14 8.82 13.73
N LEU A 331 15.54 8.12 14.70
CA LEU A 331 14.29 7.38 14.56
C LEU A 331 13.12 8.36 14.40
N ALA A 332 13.12 9.17 13.34
CA ALA A 332 11.93 9.91 12.93
C ALA A 332 10.89 8.90 12.39
N PRO A 333 9.58 9.17 12.59
CA PRO A 333 8.52 8.25 12.17
C PRO A 333 8.64 7.88 10.69
N VAL A 334 8.62 6.59 10.41
CA VAL A 334 8.97 5.94 9.12
C VAL A 334 7.93 6.22 8.01
N SER A 335 6.86 6.97 8.28
CA SER A 335 5.67 7.04 7.41
C SER A 335 5.13 8.45 7.14
N SER A 336 5.99 9.44 6.97
CA SER A 336 5.50 10.79 6.64
C SER A 336 5.70 11.11 5.16
N ARG A 337 4.61 11.47 4.48
CA ARG A 337 4.60 12.09 3.15
C ARG A 337 4.98 13.58 3.19
N LYS A 338 5.36 14.12 4.35
CA LYS A 338 5.69 15.54 4.54
C LYS A 338 7.19 15.77 4.49
N LEU A 339 7.62 16.86 3.85
CA LEU A 339 9.03 17.25 3.74
C LEU A 339 9.65 17.53 5.12
N SER A 340 8.88 18.12 6.05
CA SER A 340 9.32 18.40 7.43
C SER A 340 9.81 17.16 8.18
N SER A 341 9.18 16.01 7.97
CA SER A 341 9.61 14.76 8.59
C SER A 341 10.84 14.14 7.93
N PHE A 342 11.04 14.39 6.64
CA PHE A 342 12.31 14.04 6.00
C PHE A 342 13.44 14.89 6.56
N VAL A 343 13.22 16.19 6.72
CA VAL A 343 14.19 17.13 7.32
C VAL A 343 14.57 16.71 8.74
N SER A 344 13.59 16.41 9.60
CA SER A 344 13.85 16.07 11.01
C SER A 344 14.67 14.79 11.20
N LYS A 345 14.67 13.90 10.21
CA LYS A 345 15.53 12.70 10.18
C LYS A 345 17.02 13.03 10.07
N TRP A 346 17.35 14.13 9.42
CA TRP A 346 18.73 14.49 9.05
C TRP A 346 19.27 15.71 9.82
N PHE A 347 18.39 16.59 10.31
CA PHE A 347 18.73 17.82 11.03
C PHE A 347 17.95 17.94 12.36
N PRO A 348 18.30 17.17 13.42
CA PRO A 348 17.57 17.20 14.69
C PRO A 348 17.75 18.52 15.46
N GLY A 349 16.79 18.92 16.32
CA GLY A 349 17.02 19.95 17.34
C GLY A 349 16.16 21.24 17.37
N ARG A 350 14.92 21.26 16.86
CA ARG A 350 13.85 22.22 17.26
C ARG A 350 12.51 21.75 16.66
N ASN A 351 11.42 21.96 17.39
CA ASN A 351 10.04 21.67 16.97
C ASN A 351 9.77 22.21 15.56
N ASP A 352 9.17 21.39 14.68
CA ASP A 352 8.44 21.71 13.43
C ASP A 352 8.70 23.09 12.81
N GLY A 353 9.98 23.43 12.61
CA GLY A 353 10.40 24.72 12.10
C GLY A 353 10.03 24.85 10.63
N LYS A 354 9.47 26.01 10.26
CA LYS A 354 9.14 26.36 8.88
C LYS A 354 10.34 26.10 7.94
N ILE A 355 10.09 25.58 6.75
CA ILE A 355 11.14 25.34 5.75
C ILE A 355 11.28 26.62 4.93
N HIS A 356 12.48 27.13 4.74
CA HIS A 356 12.70 28.38 4.02
C HIS A 356 13.07 28.10 2.56
N THR A 357 12.72 28.98 1.64
CA THR A 357 13.20 28.91 0.25
C THR A 357 13.27 30.32 -0.34
N VAL A 358 13.94 30.46 -1.47
CA VAL A 358 14.02 31.72 -2.21
C VAL A 358 13.14 31.62 -3.45
N ARG A 359 12.42 32.70 -3.79
CA ARG A 359 11.59 32.76 -4.99
C ARG A 359 12.40 32.35 -6.23
N GLY A 360 11.81 31.49 -7.05
CA GLY A 360 12.47 30.93 -8.25
C GLY A 360 13.24 29.62 -8.02
N PHE A 361 13.44 29.20 -6.77
CA PHE A 361 14.17 27.96 -6.44
C PHE A 361 13.29 26.86 -5.82
N LEU A 362 11.96 27.04 -5.77
CA LEU A 362 11.03 26.10 -5.14
C LEU A 362 10.37 25.11 -6.12
N LEU A 363 10.13 25.50 -7.38
CA LEU A 363 9.29 24.75 -8.32
C LEU A 363 10.03 24.43 -9.64
N SER A 364 9.53 23.41 -10.34
CA SER A 364 9.98 23.07 -11.69
C SER A 364 9.73 24.25 -12.65
N PRO A 365 10.65 24.56 -13.59
CA PRO A 365 10.47 25.62 -14.59
C PRO A 365 9.15 25.51 -15.38
N LYS A 366 8.56 24.31 -15.48
CA LYS A 366 7.27 24.09 -16.15
C LYS A 366 6.06 24.65 -15.40
N GLU A 367 6.13 24.82 -14.08
CA GLU A 367 5.04 25.36 -13.26
C GLU A 367 5.15 26.89 -13.07
N LEU A 368 6.36 27.45 -13.14
CA LEU A 368 6.58 28.90 -13.19
C LEU A 368 5.90 29.56 -14.40
N ASN A 369 5.85 28.85 -15.54
CA ASN A 369 5.17 29.35 -16.75
C ASN A 369 3.64 29.32 -16.66
N PHE A 370 3.06 28.48 -15.79
CA PHE A 370 1.59 28.38 -15.65
C PHE A 370 1.02 29.52 -14.78
N ASN A 371 1.77 29.95 -13.77
CA ASN A 371 1.36 31.04 -12.87
C ASN A 371 1.59 32.45 -13.46
N TYR A 372 2.55 32.61 -14.38
CA TYR A 372 2.70 33.90 -15.09
C TYR A 372 1.62 34.14 -16.15
N SER A 373 1.01 33.08 -16.70
CA SER A 373 -0.09 33.21 -17.66
C SER A 373 -1.45 33.56 -17.03
N GLN A 374 -1.61 33.47 -15.71
CA GLN A 374 -2.86 33.84 -15.02
C GLN A 374 -2.82 35.23 -14.34
N GLN A 375 -1.68 35.93 -14.35
CA GLN A 375 -1.58 37.30 -13.83
C GLN A 375 -1.67 38.39 -14.91
N ASN A 376 -1.83 38.02 -16.19
CA ASN A 376 -1.96 38.96 -17.32
C ASN A 376 -3.21 38.71 -18.18
N LEU A 377 -4.33 38.30 -17.56
CA LEU A 377 -5.66 38.31 -18.17
C LEU A 377 -6.66 39.07 -17.31
#